data_AF-A0A2V8S4M1-F1
#
_entry.id   AF-A0A2V8S4M1-F1
#
_cell.length_a   1.000
_cell.length_b   1.000
_cell.length_c   1.000
_cell.angle_alpha   90.00
_cell.angle_beta   90.00
_cell.angle_gamma   90.00
#
_symmetry.space_group_name_H-M   'P 1'
#
loop_
_entity.id
_entity.type
_entity.pdbx_description
1 polymer ?
#
loop_
_entity_poly.entity_id
_entity_poly.type
_entity_poly.pdbx_seq_one_letter_code
_entity_poly.pdbx_strand_id
1 'polypeptide(L)'
;MMPKQTNKLTSEQLFKRAGGRRRYNLERQDAASKRRGEVRRLLDLYGRERRGTQARIARELHVSRTTVCRDVQIVKLLDWTLKHPAKAIKLLW
;
A
#
# COMPACT_ATOMS: atom_id res chain seq x y z
N MET A 1 -28.78 9.00 36.94
CA MET A 1 -28.03 8.02 36.12
C MET A 1 -28.79 7.85 34.81
N MET A 2 -28.30 8.43 33.71
CA MET A 2 -28.98 8.37 32.41
C MET A 2 -28.64 7.07 31.68
N PRO A 3 -29.61 6.34 31.11
CA PRO A 3 -29.34 5.09 30.39
C PRO A 3 -28.51 5.39 29.13
N LYS A 4 -27.37 4.72 28.97
CA LYS A 4 -26.60 4.73 27.71
C LYS A 4 -27.44 4.03 26.64
N GLN A 5 -28.00 4.79 25.70
CA GLN A 5 -28.63 4.21 24.51
C GLN A 5 -27.56 3.44 23.72
N THR A 6 -27.62 2.11 23.75
CA THR A 6 -26.86 1.28 22.84
C THR A 6 -27.64 1.20 21.54
N ASN A 7 -27.44 2.18 20.66
CA ASN A 7 -27.97 2.14 19.31
C ASN A 7 -27.25 1.01 18.53
N LYS A 8 -27.72 -0.22 18.71
CA LYS A 8 -27.22 -1.40 18.01
C LYS A 8 -27.68 -1.30 16.56
N LEU A 9 -26.72 -1.17 15.65
CA LEU A 9 -26.97 -1.22 14.22
C LEU A 9 -27.63 -2.55 13.86
N THR A 10 -28.63 -2.50 12.99
CA THR A 10 -29.22 -3.71 12.40
C THR A 10 -28.16 -4.48 11.61
N SER A 11 -28.34 -5.79 11.49
CA SER A 11 -27.43 -6.66 10.71
C SER A 11 -27.23 -6.13 9.28
N GLU A 12 -28.29 -5.63 8.65
CA GLU A 12 -28.24 -5.02 7.32
C GLU A 12 -27.34 -3.78 7.26
N GLN A 13 -27.44 -2.89 8.25
CA GLN A 13 -26.56 -1.71 8.36
C GLN A 13 -25.10 -2.12 8.59
N LEU A 14 -24.85 -3.20 9.35
CA LEU A 14 -23.51 -3.75 9.54
C LEU A 14 -22.93 -4.33 8.25
N PHE A 15 -23.72 -5.11 7.50
CA PHE A 15 -23.29 -5.67 6.20
C PHE A 15 -23.04 -4.59 5.16
N LYS A 16 -23.92 -3.58 5.04
CA LYS A 16 -23.72 -2.41 4.17
C LYS A 16 -22.43 -1.66 4.52
N ARG A 17 -22.15 -1.44 5.80
CA ARG A 17 -20.88 -0.84 6.27
C ARG A 17 -19.67 -1.72 5.98
N ALA A 18 -19.78 -3.03 6.14
CA ALA A 18 -18.70 -3.97 5.83
C ALA A 18 -18.38 -3.95 4.32
N GLY A 19 -19.40 -3.94 3.46
CA GLY A 19 -19.26 -3.78 2.01
C GLY A 19 -18.59 -2.45 1.65
N GLY A 20 -19.04 -1.34 2.26
CA GLY A 20 -18.43 -0.03 2.06
C GLY A 20 -16.96 0.03 2.46
N ARG A 21 -16.60 -0.54 3.62
CA ARG A 21 -15.19 -0.65 4.05
C ARG A 21 -14.34 -1.49 3.09
N ARG A 22 -14.88 -2.61 2.60
CA ARG A 22 -14.18 -3.44 1.60
C ARG A 22 -13.89 -2.64 0.34
N ARG A 23 -14.89 -1.96 -0.21
CA ARG A 23 -14.72 -1.12 -1.40
C ARG A 23 -13.70 -0.01 -1.18
N TYR A 24 -13.82 0.76 -0.10
CA TYR A 24 -12.86 1.82 0.23
C TYR A 24 -11.43 1.28 0.38
N ASN A 25 -11.28 0.13 1.06
CA ASN A 25 -9.98 -0.51 1.22
C ASN A 25 -9.41 -0.96 -0.13
N LEU A 26 -10.23 -1.49 -1.04
CA LEU A 26 -9.81 -1.88 -2.38
C LEU A 26 -9.36 -0.65 -3.19
N GLU A 27 -10.11 0.44 -3.17
CA GLU A 27 -9.73 1.70 -3.83
C GLU A 27 -8.40 2.24 -3.29
N ARG A 28 -8.20 2.18 -1.97
CA ARG A 28 -6.94 2.56 -1.30
C ARG A 28 -5.77 1.65 -1.70
N GLN A 29 -6.02 0.35 -1.81
CA GLN A 29 -5.02 -0.63 -2.22
C GLN A 29 -4.62 -0.44 -3.68
N ASP A 30 -5.58 -0.23 -4.58
CA ASP A 30 -5.36 0.05 -6.00
C ASP A 30 -4.51 1.32 -6.19
N ALA A 31 -4.88 2.43 -5.53
CA ALA A 31 -4.10 3.65 -5.56
C ALA A 31 -2.66 3.46 -5.06
N ALA A 32 -2.47 2.64 -4.01
CA ALA A 32 -1.14 2.30 -3.52
C ALA A 32 -0.35 1.39 -4.49
N SER A 33 -1.02 0.50 -5.21
CA SER A 33 -0.40 -0.35 -6.23
C SER A 33 0.06 0.47 -7.44
N LYS A 34 -0.79 1.37 -7.94
CA LYS A 34 -0.44 2.31 -9.02
C LYS A 34 0.77 3.17 -8.65
N ARG A 35 0.76 3.75 -7.45
CA ARG A 35 1.90 4.54 -6.96
C ARG A 35 3.18 3.71 -6.85
N ARG A 36 3.11 2.46 -6.39
CA ARG A 36 4.27 1.56 -6.33
C ARG A 36 4.84 1.24 -7.71
N GLY A 37 3.98 1.06 -8.72
CA GLY A 37 4.40 0.93 -10.12
C GLY A 37 5.18 2.15 -10.59
N GLU A 38 4.70 3.35 -10.26
CA GLU A 38 5.37 4.60 -10.62
C GLU A 38 6.68 4.82 -9.86
N VAL A 39 6.73 4.50 -8.57
CA VAL A 39 7.97 4.48 -7.78
C VAL A 39 9.00 3.56 -8.44
N ARG A 40 8.61 2.36 -8.88
CA ARG A 40 9.50 1.45 -9.59
C ARG A 40 10.04 2.07 -10.88
N ARG A 41 9.16 2.64 -11.71
CA ARG A 41 9.54 3.34 -12.95
C ARG A 41 10.57 4.44 -12.70
N LEU A 42 10.32 5.30 -11.70
CA LEU A 42 11.21 6.41 -11.37
C LEU A 42 12.53 5.96 -10.72
N LEU A 43 12.52 4.87 -9.95
CA LEU A 43 13.73 4.24 -9.43
C LEU A 43 14.64 3.74 -10.55
N ASP A 44 14.06 3.15 -11.60
CA ASP A 44 14.79 2.69 -12.78
C ASP A 44 15.34 3.88 -13.58
N LEU A 45 14.57 4.98 -13.69
CA LEU A 45 14.98 6.20 -14.39
C LEU A 45 16.09 6.98 -13.67
N TYR A 46 15.99 7.15 -12.35
CA TYR A 46 16.91 8.00 -11.58
C TYR A 46 18.08 7.25 -10.94
N GLY A 47 18.08 5.93 -11.00
CA GLY A 47 19.05 5.08 -10.36
C GLY A 47 18.64 4.71 -8.93
N ARG A 48 18.53 3.40 -8.70
CA ARG A 48 18.01 2.78 -7.48
C ARG A 48 18.82 3.08 -6.21
N GLU A 49 20.13 3.29 -6.35
CA GLU A 49 21.06 3.44 -5.22
C GLU A 49 21.62 4.85 -5.07
N ARG A 50 21.18 5.80 -5.91
CA ARG A 50 21.67 7.18 -5.81
C ARG A 50 21.10 7.89 -4.58
N ARG A 51 21.98 8.58 -3.86
CA ARG A 51 21.60 9.45 -2.74
C ARG A 51 20.61 10.51 -3.25
N GLY A 52 19.51 10.69 -2.54
CA GLY A 52 18.49 11.69 -2.88
C GLY A 52 17.40 11.21 -3.86
N THR A 53 17.53 10.05 -4.50
CA THR A 53 16.51 9.53 -5.44
C THR A 53 15.13 9.46 -4.80
N GLN A 54 15.01 8.92 -3.58
CA GLN A 54 13.72 8.82 -2.90
C GLN A 54 13.10 10.20 -2.56
N ALA A 55 13.92 11.20 -2.27
CA ALA A 55 13.44 12.56 -2.01
C ALA A 55 12.95 13.22 -3.30
N ARG A 56 13.63 12.96 -4.44
CA ARG A 56 13.18 13.40 -5.76
C ARG A 56 11.83 12.77 -6.13
N ILE A 57 11.72 11.44 -6.00
CA ILE A 57 10.48 10.70 -6.26
C ILE A 57 9.32 11.23 -5.39
N ALA A 58 9.58 11.53 -4.12
CA ALA A 58 8.57 12.08 -3.22
C ALA A 58 7.99 13.41 -3.72
N ARG A 59 8.84 14.29 -4.25
CA ARG A 59 8.42 15.57 -4.85
C ARG A 59 7.60 15.36 -6.11
N GLU A 60 8.03 14.45 -6.98
CA GLU A 60 7.39 14.18 -8.27
C GLU A 60 6.02 13.51 -8.11
N LEU A 61 5.88 12.65 -7.12
CA LEU A 61 4.60 11.98 -6.82
C LEU A 61 3.74 12.73 -5.81
N HIS A 62 4.19 13.91 -5.36
CA HIS A 62 3.52 14.74 -4.37
C HIS A 62 3.11 13.96 -3.09
N VAL A 63 4.02 13.11 -2.59
CA VAL A 63 3.82 12.34 -1.35
C VAL A 63 4.96 12.56 -0.37
N SER A 64 4.73 12.19 0.89
CA SER A 64 5.80 12.23 1.88
C SER A 64 6.96 11.30 1.50
N ARG A 65 8.18 11.68 1.85
CA ARG A 65 9.36 10.81 1.70
C ARG A 65 9.15 9.47 2.40
N THR A 66 8.54 9.46 3.58
CA THR A 66 8.25 8.23 4.33
C THR A 66 7.34 7.27 3.56
N THR A 67 6.38 7.79 2.77
CA THR A 67 5.55 6.97 1.87
C THR A 67 6.42 6.30 0.80
N VAL A 68 7.31 7.06 0.15
CA VAL A 68 8.24 6.53 -0.86
C VAL A 68 9.15 5.48 -0.25
N CYS A 69 9.69 5.68 0.96
CA CYS A 69 10.55 4.69 1.62
C CYS A 69 9.83 3.34 1.80
N ARG A 70 8.57 3.35 2.24
CA ARG A 70 7.76 2.13 2.39
C ARG A 70 7.47 1.47 1.04
N ASP A 71 7.11 2.27 0.04
CA ASP A 71 6.85 1.77 -1.31
C ASP A 71 8.11 1.15 -1.93
N VAL A 72 9.29 1.74 -1.73
CA VAL A 72 10.59 1.20 -2.18
C VAL A 72 10.88 -0.16 -1.54
N GLN A 73 10.62 -0.33 -0.24
CA GLN A 73 10.80 -1.63 0.44
C GLN A 73 9.91 -2.70 -0.18
N ILE A 74 8.65 -2.37 -0.45
CA ILE A 74 7.70 -3.29 -1.08
C ILE A 74 8.13 -3.60 -2.52
N VAL A 75 8.54 -2.61 -3.30
CA VAL A 75 9.05 -2.82 -4.67
C VAL A 75 10.27 -3.73 -4.66
N LYS A 76 11.22 -3.52 -3.75
CA LYS A 76 12.40 -4.39 -3.61
C LYS A 76 12.00 -5.83 -3.27
N LEU A 77 11.03 -6.01 -2.37
CA LEU A 77 10.52 -7.32 -2.02
C LEU A 77 9.85 -8.00 -3.23
N LEU A 78 8.97 -7.30 -3.94
CA LEU A 78 8.30 -7.81 -5.13
C LEU A 78 9.30 -8.18 -6.23
N ASP A 79 10.28 -7.32 -6.50
CA ASP A 79 11.34 -7.57 -7.47
C ASP A 79 12.16 -8.82 -7.09
N TRP A 80 12.44 -8.99 -5.80
CA TRP A 80 13.14 -10.17 -5.31
C TRP A 80 12.30 -11.44 -5.45
N THR A 81 11.02 -11.39 -5.08
CA THR A 81 10.07 -12.51 -5.17
C THR A 81 9.91 -12.97 -6.62
N LEU A 82 9.76 -12.03 -7.56
CA LEU A 82 9.66 -12.34 -8.98
C LEU A 82 10.94 -12.99 -9.54
N LYS A 83 12.11 -12.60 -9.04
CA LYS A 83 13.40 -13.19 -9.43
C LYS A 83 13.66 -14.56 -8.80
N HIS A 84 13.02 -14.89 -7.68
CA HIS A 84 13.30 -16.12 -6.91
C HIS A 84 12.02 -16.85 -6.49
N PRO A 85 11.17 -17.28 -7.44
CA PRO A 85 9.85 -17.84 -7.11
C PRO A 85 9.92 -19.09 -6.23
N ALA A 86 10.86 -20.00 -6.51
CA ALA A 86 11.03 -21.24 -5.74
C ALA A 86 11.47 -21.01 -4.28
N LYS A 87 12.19 -19.90 -3.99
CA LYS A 87 12.62 -19.55 -2.64
C LYS A 87 11.52 -18.81 -1.86
N ALA A 88 10.68 -18.05 -2.56
CA ALA A 88 9.56 -17.34 -1.94
C ALA A 88 8.49 -18.31 -1.40
N ILE A 89 8.23 -19.42 -2.08
CA ILE A 89 7.24 -20.44 -1.66
C ILE A 89 7.64 -21.09 -0.32
N LYS A 90 8.94 -21.28 -0.06
CA LYS A 90 9.47 -21.87 1.18
C LYS A 90 9.41 -20.95 2.42
N LEU A 91 9.09 -19.67 2.26
CA LEU A 91 8.96 -18.70 3.37
C LEU A 91 7.52 -18.55 3.87
N LEU A 92 6.56 -19.17 3.16
CA LEU A 92 5.13 -19.10 3.42
C LEU A 92 4.53 -20.43 3.91
N TRP A 93 5.38 -21.43 4.14
CA TRP A 93 5.10 -22.78 4.66
C TRP A 93 6.20 -23.17 5.64
#